data_AF-A0A1I1JRN5-F1
#
_entry.id   AF-A0A1I1JRN5-F1
#
_cell.length_a   1.000
_cell.length_b   1.000
_cell.length_c   1.000
_cell.angle_alpha   90.00
_cell.angle_beta   90.00
_cell.angle_gamma   90.00
#
_symmetry.space_group_name_H-M   'P 1'
#
loop_
_entity.id
_entity.type
_entity.pdbx_description
1 polymer ?
#
loop_
_entity_poly.entity_id
_entity_poly.type
_entity_poly.pdbx_seq_one_letter_code
_entity_poly.pdbx_strand_id
1 'polypeptide(L)'
;MKKKALLLAIAATLTLSACSGKAITTDQNTNSDTVTSVSTEKATTDSTSDNTAEEPKSSSDAPSDTNNEEPSSEAGYKQAYKEIIEADREKKASLTEEASYDELAECIDCYWLYDIDKDNIPELLIRYGDCEANYHGMLYSYIDGQATFIDNLSMGHTGFYAVPDENGILSYWGHMGYAECWKMTLNGTELSSEELYSEDINEKLNAGEDVWYKASNEIVPGAYYLDSYDYNNAYPIEMYETITAYAHGKEKSDSESYSFPNNDPNFYTDLMQNDGLVNAVALDQYMNTIGKVPFSNLLEEKQIYDYAPGGLTPLNITYADLNTDGIYECIFYLNERNNPENQYMDYSVILSLQGNDIFAYLNFCPYETSITEDGYFITEPDEYTSERYIKRVLYDREKCFIYSVPSEG
;
A
#
# COMPACT_ATOMS: atom_id res chain seq x y z
N MET A 1 -16.82 45.11 20.20
CA MET A 1 -15.75 45.39 19.22
C MET A 1 -15.28 44.06 18.66
N LYS A 2 -15.60 43.78 17.41
CA LYS A 2 -15.27 42.53 16.71
C LYS A 2 -13.75 42.45 16.51
N LYS A 3 -13.10 41.40 17.01
CA LYS A 3 -11.76 40.98 16.54
C LYS A 3 -11.96 39.76 15.65
N LYS A 4 -11.50 39.90 14.41
CA LYS A 4 -11.62 38.91 13.34
C LYS A 4 -10.75 37.70 13.68
N ALA A 5 -11.33 36.51 13.59
CA ALA A 5 -10.61 35.25 13.52
C ALA A 5 -9.87 35.20 12.18
N LEU A 6 -8.58 34.90 12.25
CA LEU A 6 -7.73 34.60 11.10
C LEU A 6 -7.82 33.08 10.91
N LEU A 7 -8.64 32.62 9.96
CA LEU A 7 -8.54 31.25 9.46
C LEU A 7 -7.21 31.16 8.69
N LEU A 8 -6.29 30.33 9.18
CA LEU A 8 -5.14 29.89 8.41
C LEU A 8 -5.59 28.63 7.66
N ALA A 9 -5.83 28.76 6.36
CA ALA A 9 -5.94 27.61 5.47
C ALA A 9 -4.53 27.05 5.28
N ILE A 10 -4.29 25.82 5.71
CA ILE A 10 -3.06 25.08 5.40
C ILE A 10 -3.23 24.61 3.96
N ALA A 11 -2.66 25.37 3.04
CA ALA A 11 -2.43 24.93 1.68
C ALA A 11 -1.25 23.95 1.72
N ALA A 12 -1.50 22.69 1.33
CA ALA A 12 -0.44 21.79 0.92
C ALA A 12 0.26 22.42 -0.28
N THR A 13 1.40 23.06 -0.05
CA THR A 13 2.24 23.63 -1.10
C THR A 13 3.07 22.51 -1.72
N LEU A 14 2.51 21.84 -2.72
CA LEU A 14 3.31 21.19 -3.76
C LEU A 14 3.98 22.29 -4.58
N THR A 15 5.30 22.22 -4.69
CA THR A 15 6.11 23.17 -5.45
C THR A 15 5.88 22.97 -6.96
N LEU A 16 5.00 23.80 -7.53
CA LEU A 16 4.93 24.03 -8.97
C LEU A 16 6.19 24.77 -9.45
N SER A 17 7.04 24.08 -10.21
CA SER A 17 8.04 24.71 -11.07
C SER A 17 7.66 24.52 -12.53
N ALA A 18 6.79 25.40 -13.02
CA ALA A 18 6.58 25.58 -14.46
C ALA A 18 7.63 26.55 -15.02
N CYS A 19 8.40 26.16 -16.04
CA CYS A 19 8.92 27.09 -17.05
C CYS A 19 9.30 26.41 -18.38
N SER A 20 8.39 26.59 -19.36
CA SER A 20 8.64 26.93 -20.77
C SER A 20 9.50 25.99 -21.65
N GLY A 21 8.87 25.49 -22.72
CA GLY A 21 9.47 24.56 -23.65
C GLY A 21 10.36 25.14 -24.75
N LYS A 22 10.95 24.22 -25.51
CA LYS A 22 11.37 24.43 -26.89
C LYS A 22 11.41 23.10 -27.64
N ALA A 23 10.62 23.03 -28.69
CA ALA A 23 10.55 21.93 -29.65
C ALA A 23 11.88 21.74 -30.39
N ILE A 24 12.30 20.49 -30.62
CA ILE A 24 13.02 20.08 -31.83
C ILE A 24 12.54 18.69 -32.28
N THR A 25 12.33 18.64 -33.59
CA THR A 25 11.82 17.62 -34.50
C THR A 25 12.67 16.35 -34.64
N THR A 26 11.93 15.26 -34.88
CA THR A 26 12.17 14.12 -35.79
C THR A 26 13.48 14.08 -36.57
N ASP A 27 14.13 12.89 -36.58
CA ASP A 27 14.46 12.23 -37.84
C ASP A 27 14.61 10.71 -37.70
N GLN A 28 13.89 9.99 -38.55
CA GLN A 28 14.04 8.57 -38.84
C GLN A 28 15.17 8.34 -39.85
N ASN A 29 15.87 7.22 -39.73
CA ASN A 29 16.49 6.48 -40.84
C ASN A 29 16.81 5.08 -40.33
N THR A 30 15.99 4.06 -40.57
CA THR A 30 15.94 3.17 -41.75
C THR A 30 17.21 2.39 -42.09
N ASN A 31 16.97 1.09 -42.24
CA ASN A 31 17.65 0.08 -43.06
C ASN A 31 18.99 -0.46 -42.55
N SER A 32 19.34 -1.73 -42.81
CA SER A 32 18.63 -2.95 -43.23
C SER A 32 19.74 -4.00 -43.38
N ASP A 33 19.34 -5.26 -43.26
CA ASP A 33 19.93 -6.45 -43.88
C ASP A 33 21.30 -6.97 -43.40
N THR A 34 21.37 -8.12 -42.73
CA THR A 34 21.16 -9.53 -43.21
C THR A 34 22.52 -10.18 -43.46
N VAL A 35 22.60 -11.49 -43.14
CA VAL A 35 23.49 -12.57 -43.63
C VAL A 35 24.42 -13.16 -42.55
N THR A 36 24.56 -14.47 -42.30
CA THR A 36 23.95 -15.75 -42.74
C THR A 36 24.67 -16.90 -41.99
N SER A 37 23.94 -17.94 -41.54
CA SER A 37 24.32 -19.39 -41.50
C SER A 37 25.45 -19.87 -40.55
N VAL A 38 25.54 -21.12 -40.04
CA VAL A 38 24.78 -22.39 -40.21
C VAL A 38 25.29 -23.43 -39.19
N SER A 39 24.36 -24.28 -38.71
CA SER A 39 24.47 -25.71 -38.28
C SER A 39 25.47 -26.12 -37.18
N THR A 40 25.19 -27.09 -36.30
CA THR A 40 24.61 -28.43 -36.57
C THR A 40 24.13 -29.12 -35.29
N GLU A 41 23.08 -29.94 -35.42
CA GLU A 41 22.55 -30.97 -34.50
C GLU A 41 23.63 -31.98 -34.03
N LYS A 42 23.48 -32.80 -32.97
CA LYS A 42 22.39 -33.76 -32.71
C LYS A 42 22.59 -34.53 -31.38
N ALA A 43 21.45 -34.88 -30.75
CA ALA A 43 21.09 -36.17 -30.09
C ALA A 43 21.85 -36.71 -28.87
N THR A 44 21.30 -37.49 -27.92
CA THR A 44 19.94 -37.82 -27.38
C THR A 44 20.22 -38.75 -26.16
N THR A 45 19.18 -39.02 -25.37
CA THR A 45 18.90 -40.15 -24.46
C THR A 45 19.27 -39.97 -22.99
N ASP A 46 18.47 -40.23 -21.96
CA ASP A 46 17.10 -40.74 -21.69
C ASP A 46 17.26 -41.67 -20.46
N SER A 47 16.36 -41.59 -19.47
CA SER A 47 15.83 -42.72 -18.66
C SER A 47 15.44 -42.33 -17.22
N THR A 48 14.19 -42.67 -16.96
CA THR A 48 13.30 -42.62 -15.80
C THR A 48 13.65 -43.58 -14.65
N SER A 49 13.10 -43.37 -13.44
CA SER A 49 12.35 -44.41 -12.69
C SER A 49 11.65 -43.88 -11.43
N ASP A 50 10.36 -44.25 -11.32
CA ASP A 50 9.45 -44.18 -10.17
C ASP A 50 9.78 -45.20 -9.07
N ASN A 51 9.24 -44.99 -7.85
CA ASN A 51 8.44 -46.01 -7.13
C ASN A 51 7.67 -45.48 -5.91
N THR A 52 6.56 -46.15 -5.63
CA THR A 52 5.39 -45.80 -4.80
C THR A 52 5.25 -46.70 -3.56
N ALA A 53 4.46 -46.24 -2.57
CA ALA A 53 3.71 -46.97 -1.50
C ALA A 53 4.53 -47.59 -0.33
N GLU A 54 4.06 -47.69 0.92
CA GLU A 54 2.74 -48.10 1.43
C GLU A 54 2.58 -47.81 2.96
N GLU A 55 1.35 -47.54 3.41
CA GLU A 55 0.87 -47.45 4.82
C GLU A 55 0.58 -48.85 5.43
N PRO A 56 0.39 -48.97 6.77
CA PRO A 56 -0.84 -49.61 7.25
C PRO A 56 -1.50 -48.96 8.49
N LYS A 57 -2.84 -49.14 8.55
CA LYS A 57 -3.84 -48.62 9.52
C LYS A 57 -4.01 -49.42 10.84
N SER A 58 -4.64 -48.73 11.81
CA SER A 58 -5.63 -49.21 12.83
C SER A 58 -5.07 -49.66 14.20
N SER A 59 -5.59 -49.33 15.40
CA SER A 59 -6.93 -48.93 15.87
C SER A 59 -6.91 -48.26 17.28
N SER A 60 -7.93 -47.41 17.51
CA SER A 60 -8.67 -47.10 18.76
C SER A 60 -7.93 -46.61 20.02
N ASP A 61 -8.18 -45.36 20.39
CA ASP A 61 -8.68 -44.98 21.72
C ASP A 61 -9.43 -43.64 21.61
N ALA A 62 -10.57 -43.53 22.31
CA ALA A 62 -11.45 -42.37 22.28
C ALA A 62 -10.88 -41.22 23.14
N PRO A 63 -10.89 -39.96 22.67
CA PRO A 63 -10.62 -38.83 23.55
C PRO A 63 -11.92 -38.21 24.06
N SER A 64 -11.95 -37.98 25.37
CA SER A 64 -12.84 -37.03 26.02
C SER A 64 -12.31 -35.62 25.75
N ASP A 65 -12.87 -34.93 24.77
CA ASP A 65 -12.51 -33.54 24.47
C ASP A 65 -13.35 -32.57 25.31
N THR A 66 -12.74 -32.10 26.39
CA THR A 66 -12.95 -30.72 26.86
C THR A 66 -11.79 -29.89 26.33
N ASN A 67 -11.92 -29.40 25.10
CA ASN A 67 -10.98 -28.42 24.53
C ASN A 67 -11.31 -27.04 25.11
N ASN A 68 -10.60 -26.67 26.17
CA ASN A 68 -10.14 -25.29 26.30
C ASN A 68 -8.85 -25.24 25.47
N GLU A 69 -8.98 -24.98 24.16
CA GLU A 69 -7.83 -24.61 23.34
C GLU A 69 -7.44 -23.17 23.70
N GLU A 70 -6.20 -22.99 24.17
CA GLU A 70 -5.57 -21.66 24.14
C GLU A 70 -5.60 -21.17 22.68
N PRO A 71 -5.97 -19.90 22.42
CA PRO A 71 -5.99 -19.39 21.07
C PRO A 71 -4.61 -19.57 20.42
N SER A 72 -4.58 -19.96 19.14
CA SER A 72 -3.33 -19.98 18.38
C SER A 72 -2.66 -18.61 18.48
N SER A 73 -1.32 -18.56 18.49
CA SER A 73 -0.57 -17.30 18.57
C SER A 73 -1.04 -16.29 17.51
N GLU A 74 -1.39 -16.78 16.31
CA GLU A 74 -1.98 -16.02 15.22
C GLU A 74 -3.32 -15.35 15.60
N ALA A 75 -4.27 -16.10 16.13
CA ALA A 75 -5.54 -15.54 16.57
C ALA A 75 -5.35 -14.57 17.75
N GLY A 76 -4.33 -14.83 18.58
CA GLY A 76 -3.99 -14.07 19.77
C GLY A 76 -3.51 -12.66 19.47
N TYR A 77 -2.46 -12.50 18.64
CA TYR A 77 -1.92 -11.16 18.35
C TYR A 77 -2.93 -10.30 17.61
N LYS A 78 -3.67 -10.89 16.65
CA LYS A 78 -4.68 -10.18 15.87
C LYS A 78 -5.72 -9.55 16.78
N GLN A 79 -6.24 -10.32 17.72
CA GLN A 79 -7.22 -9.82 18.68
C GLN A 79 -6.62 -8.74 19.59
N ALA A 80 -5.43 -8.97 20.13
CA ALA A 80 -4.78 -8.02 21.05
C ALA A 80 -4.50 -6.66 20.39
N TYR A 81 -4.02 -6.65 19.14
CA TYR A 81 -3.76 -5.41 18.40
C TYR A 81 -5.04 -4.70 17.98
N LYS A 82 -6.06 -5.45 17.55
CA LYS A 82 -7.39 -4.86 17.27
C LYS A 82 -7.98 -4.18 18.48
N GLU A 83 -7.86 -4.78 19.67
CA GLU A 83 -8.34 -4.17 20.91
C GLU A 83 -7.65 -2.83 21.23
N ILE A 84 -6.35 -2.70 20.95
CA ILE A 84 -5.63 -1.43 21.11
C ILE A 84 -6.21 -0.36 20.17
N ILE A 85 -6.36 -0.69 18.89
CA ILE A 85 -6.87 0.24 17.87
C ILE A 85 -8.34 0.61 18.15
N GLU A 86 -9.17 -0.36 18.49
CA GLU A 86 -10.59 -0.15 18.81
C GLU A 86 -10.77 0.69 20.07
N ALA A 87 -9.96 0.45 21.12
CA ALA A 87 -10.00 1.26 22.34
C ALA A 87 -9.63 2.72 22.07
N ASP A 88 -8.65 3.00 21.21
CA ASP A 88 -8.30 4.37 20.85
C ASP A 88 -9.38 5.04 19.98
N ARG A 89 -10.01 4.29 19.05
CA ARG A 89 -11.17 4.78 18.30
C ARG A 89 -12.34 5.13 19.21
N GLU A 90 -12.64 4.30 20.20
CA GLU A 90 -13.67 4.59 21.21
C GLU A 90 -13.31 5.82 22.05
N LYS A 91 -12.05 5.94 22.48
CA LYS A 91 -11.52 7.13 23.15
C LYS A 91 -11.77 8.37 22.29
N LYS A 92 -11.32 8.36 21.03
CA LYS A 92 -11.46 9.47 20.08
C LYS A 92 -12.92 9.82 19.81
N ALA A 93 -13.79 8.83 19.63
CA ALA A 93 -15.23 9.04 19.44
C ALA A 93 -15.93 9.59 20.69
N SER A 94 -15.38 9.36 21.89
CA SER A 94 -15.90 9.92 23.15
C SER A 94 -15.48 11.37 23.39
N LEU A 95 -14.48 11.87 22.65
CA LEU A 95 -14.05 13.25 22.73
C LEU A 95 -15.16 14.18 22.21
N THR A 96 -15.42 15.25 22.94
CA THR A 96 -16.43 16.24 22.55
C THR A 96 -15.87 17.19 21.49
N GLU A 97 -16.75 17.96 20.83
CA GLU A 97 -16.32 19.06 19.96
C GLU A 97 -15.46 20.13 20.68
N GLU A 98 -15.43 20.12 22.02
CA GLU A 98 -14.61 20.99 22.87
C GLU A 98 -13.27 20.36 23.29
N ALA A 99 -12.99 19.12 22.86
CA ALA A 99 -11.72 18.47 23.17
C ALA A 99 -10.55 19.35 22.73
N SER A 100 -9.55 19.44 23.61
CA SER A 100 -8.35 20.17 23.30
C SER A 100 -7.62 19.51 22.15
N TYR A 101 -6.86 20.32 21.44
CA TYR A 101 -6.01 19.84 20.36
C TYR A 101 -5.00 18.79 20.85
N ASP A 102 -4.48 18.96 22.07
CA ASP A 102 -3.57 17.99 22.70
C ASP A 102 -4.26 16.62 22.93
N GLU A 103 -5.53 16.61 23.36
CA GLU A 103 -6.28 15.35 23.54
C GLU A 103 -6.51 14.61 22.22
N LEU A 104 -6.73 15.35 21.13
CA LEU A 104 -6.87 14.76 19.79
C LEU A 104 -5.51 14.27 19.25
N ALA A 105 -4.43 14.99 19.53
CA ALA A 105 -3.07 14.62 19.14
C ALA A 105 -2.56 13.35 19.84
N GLU A 106 -3.12 13.00 21.01
CA GLU A 106 -2.83 11.74 21.70
C GLU A 106 -3.58 10.53 21.13
N CYS A 107 -4.48 10.72 20.17
CA CYS A 107 -5.16 9.61 19.50
C CYS A 107 -4.33 9.11 18.32
N ILE A 108 -4.53 7.86 17.95
CA ILE A 108 -3.85 7.23 16.83
C ILE A 108 -4.20 7.96 15.54
N ASP A 109 -3.16 8.23 14.75
CA ASP A 109 -3.24 8.73 13.38
C ASP A 109 -3.22 7.56 12.39
N CYS A 110 -2.23 6.67 12.49
CA CYS A 110 -2.11 5.47 11.66
C CYS A 110 -1.23 4.41 12.35
N TYR A 111 -1.12 3.24 11.73
CA TYR A 111 -0.27 2.16 12.24
C TYR A 111 0.41 1.35 11.14
N TRP A 112 1.43 0.58 11.49
CA TRP A 112 2.11 -0.39 10.62
C TRP A 112 2.15 -1.75 11.30
N LEU A 113 2.27 -2.80 10.49
CA LEU A 113 2.50 -4.17 10.93
C LEU A 113 3.75 -4.70 10.26
N TYR A 114 4.71 -5.16 11.05
CA TYR A 114 5.92 -5.75 10.51
C TYR A 114 6.58 -6.67 11.54
N ASP A 115 6.92 -7.89 11.13
CA ASP A 115 7.67 -8.85 11.93
C ASP A 115 9.16 -8.44 11.97
N ILE A 116 9.55 -7.72 13.02
CA ILE A 116 10.89 -7.16 13.20
C ILE A 116 11.87 -8.26 13.60
N ASP A 117 11.46 -9.21 14.46
CA ASP A 117 12.36 -10.24 15.00
C ASP A 117 12.28 -11.61 14.30
N LYS A 118 11.45 -11.72 13.27
CA LYS A 118 11.27 -12.88 12.37
C LYS A 118 10.67 -14.10 13.07
N ASP A 119 9.83 -13.89 14.08
CA ASP A 119 9.15 -14.95 14.81
C ASP A 119 7.81 -15.40 14.19
N ASN A 120 7.41 -14.80 13.06
CA ASN A 120 6.12 -14.93 12.36
C ASN A 120 4.93 -14.24 13.03
N ILE A 121 5.17 -13.37 14.01
CA ILE A 121 4.18 -12.50 14.61
C ILE A 121 4.61 -11.06 14.36
N PRO A 122 3.77 -10.20 13.74
CA PRO A 122 4.16 -8.82 13.53
C PRO A 122 4.28 -8.05 14.84
N GLU A 123 5.20 -7.09 14.89
CA GLU A 123 5.07 -5.94 15.77
C GLU A 123 4.05 -4.94 15.23
N LEU A 124 3.36 -4.27 16.16
CA LEU A 124 2.48 -3.15 15.89
C LEU A 124 3.20 -1.83 16.18
N LEU A 125 3.39 -1.02 15.13
CA LEU A 125 3.91 0.35 15.25
C LEU A 125 2.74 1.31 15.12
N ILE A 126 2.54 2.17 16.11
CA ILE A 126 1.48 3.17 16.12
C ILE A 126 2.11 4.55 15.98
N ARG A 127 1.53 5.42 15.14
CA ARG A 127 1.82 6.85 15.09
C ARG A 127 0.68 7.66 15.70
N TYR A 128 1.05 8.67 16.47
CA TYR A 128 0.14 9.69 16.99
C TYR A 128 0.87 11.04 17.03
N GLY A 129 0.12 12.11 17.21
CA GLY A 129 0.62 13.48 17.15
C GLY A 129 -0.24 14.32 16.22
N ASP A 130 0.18 15.57 16.02
CA ASP A 130 -0.68 16.59 15.45
C ASP A 130 -0.16 17.16 14.13
N CYS A 131 1.12 16.95 13.85
CA CYS A 131 1.76 17.39 12.62
C CYS A 131 3.01 16.56 12.32
N GLU A 132 3.45 16.64 11.06
CA GLU A 132 4.61 15.91 10.53
C GLU A 132 5.87 16.02 11.40
N ALA A 133 6.14 17.19 11.98
CA ALA A 133 7.32 17.42 12.80
C ALA A 133 7.18 16.93 14.26
N ASN A 134 5.96 16.65 14.72
CA ASN A 134 5.64 16.30 16.11
C ASN A 134 4.96 14.92 16.20
N TYR A 135 5.13 14.08 15.19
CA TYR A 135 4.70 12.69 15.27
C TYR A 135 5.59 11.89 16.21
N HIS A 136 4.92 11.15 17.09
CA HIS A 136 5.49 10.21 18.02
C HIS A 136 4.97 8.81 17.68
N GLY A 137 5.63 7.79 18.22
CA GLY A 137 5.17 6.43 18.04
C GLY A 137 5.31 5.55 19.26
N MET A 138 4.58 4.44 19.21
CA MET A 138 4.64 3.37 20.18
C MET A 138 4.87 2.05 19.44
N LEU A 139 5.78 1.24 19.96
CA LEU A 139 6.03 -0.11 19.47
C LEU A 139 5.43 -1.14 20.44
N TYR A 140 4.67 -2.08 19.92
CA TYR A 140 4.14 -3.22 20.67
C TYR A 140 4.56 -4.53 20.00
N SER A 141 4.87 -5.53 20.81
CA SER A 141 5.06 -6.92 20.38
C SER A 141 4.10 -7.83 21.15
N TYR A 142 3.78 -9.01 20.61
CA TYR A 142 2.86 -9.95 21.24
C TYR A 142 3.65 -11.01 22.03
N ILE A 143 3.72 -10.84 23.34
CA ILE A 143 4.56 -11.63 24.23
C ILE A 143 3.67 -12.26 25.30
N ASP A 144 3.86 -13.57 25.55
CA ASP A 144 3.15 -14.32 26.60
C ASP A 144 1.61 -14.18 26.55
N GLY A 145 1.05 -14.07 25.35
CA GLY A 145 -0.41 -14.01 25.15
C GLY A 145 -1.02 -12.61 25.21
N GLN A 146 -0.20 -11.55 25.20
CA GLN A 146 -0.67 -10.17 25.31
C GLN A 146 0.19 -9.20 24.48
N ALA A 147 -0.45 -8.13 23.99
CA ALA A 147 0.26 -7.00 23.40
C ALA A 147 1.05 -6.27 24.50
N THR A 148 2.37 -6.27 24.38
CA THR A 148 3.31 -5.71 25.34
C THR A 148 3.99 -4.50 24.71
N PHE A 149 3.87 -3.36 25.39
CA PHE A 149 4.58 -2.14 25.01
C PHE A 149 6.09 -2.34 25.12
N ILE A 150 6.81 -2.00 24.05
CA ILE A 150 8.26 -2.17 23.93
C ILE A 150 8.97 -0.84 24.15
N ASP A 151 8.70 0.17 23.31
CA ASP A 151 9.36 1.46 23.38
C ASP A 151 8.54 2.58 22.72
N ASN A 152 8.92 3.82 23.01
CA ASN A 152 8.47 4.99 22.27
C ASN A 152 9.43 5.28 21.11
N LEU A 153 8.88 5.75 19.99
CA LEU A 153 9.62 6.08 18.78
C LEU A 153 9.44 7.57 18.44
N SER A 154 10.46 8.17 17.85
CA SER A 154 10.33 9.47 17.17
C SER A 154 9.93 9.22 15.73
N MET A 155 8.78 9.71 15.30
CA MET A 155 8.22 9.44 13.97
C MET A 155 8.05 10.69 13.11
N GLY A 156 8.56 11.83 13.56
CA GLY A 156 8.49 13.06 12.77
C GLY A 156 9.44 13.01 11.56
N HIS A 157 8.91 13.26 10.37
CA HIS A 157 9.63 13.13 9.08
C HIS A 157 10.25 11.74 8.83
N THR A 158 9.63 10.67 9.36
CA THR A 158 10.15 9.30 9.27
C THR A 158 9.28 8.42 8.38
N GLY A 159 9.91 7.67 7.47
CA GLY A 159 9.33 6.52 6.77
C GLY A 159 9.88 5.19 7.32
N PHE A 160 9.08 4.13 7.23
CA PHE A 160 9.48 2.78 7.65
C PHE A 160 9.69 1.85 6.47
N TYR A 161 10.70 0.99 6.57
CA TYR A 161 11.06 0.04 5.52
C TYR A 161 11.29 -1.35 6.11
N ALA A 162 10.75 -2.34 5.42
CA ALA A 162 11.00 -3.74 5.72
C ALA A 162 12.47 -4.10 5.50
N VAL A 163 13.00 -4.98 6.35
CA VAL A 163 14.26 -5.71 6.13
C VAL A 163 13.92 -7.19 6.03
N PRO A 164 13.67 -7.74 4.83
CA PRO A 164 13.05 -9.05 4.68
C PRO A 164 13.94 -10.22 5.13
N ASP A 165 15.26 -10.11 4.93
CA ASP A 165 16.18 -11.26 5.05
C ASP A 165 16.81 -11.42 6.44
N GLU A 166 16.60 -10.48 7.35
CA GLU A 166 17.16 -10.51 8.69
C GLU A 166 16.31 -9.72 9.68
N ASN A 167 16.54 -9.92 10.98
CA ASN A 167 15.85 -9.16 12.01
C ASN A 167 16.11 -7.67 11.82
N GLY A 168 15.04 -6.90 11.83
CA GLY A 168 15.06 -5.45 11.90
C GLY A 168 14.04 -4.78 10.99
N ILE A 169 13.91 -3.48 11.19
CA ILE A 169 13.13 -2.54 10.37
C ILE A 169 13.97 -1.29 10.21
N LEU A 170 13.90 -0.63 9.04
CA LEU A 170 14.57 0.67 8.88
C LEU A 170 13.62 1.80 9.25
N SER A 171 14.14 2.73 10.03
CA SER A 171 13.58 4.06 10.27
C SER A 171 14.39 5.05 9.44
N TYR A 172 13.80 5.56 8.36
CA TYR A 172 14.46 6.51 7.48
C TYR A 172 13.89 7.91 7.72
N TRP A 173 14.70 8.77 8.33
CA TRP A 173 14.36 10.15 8.61
C TRP A 173 14.91 11.08 7.53
N GLY A 174 14.15 12.10 7.12
CA GLY A 174 14.63 13.09 6.18
C GLY A 174 13.97 14.46 6.34
N HIS A 175 14.75 15.52 6.53
CA HIS A 175 14.22 16.88 6.64
C HIS A 175 15.27 17.94 6.27
N MET A 176 14.85 18.96 5.50
CA MET A 176 15.67 20.12 5.14
C MET A 176 17.05 19.77 4.54
N GLY A 177 17.07 18.79 3.63
CA GLY A 177 18.30 18.36 2.94
C GLY A 177 19.21 17.43 3.75
N TYR A 178 18.79 17.01 4.95
CA TYR A 178 19.45 15.99 5.76
C TYR A 178 18.65 14.70 5.75
N ALA A 179 19.33 13.55 5.73
CA ALA A 179 18.70 12.26 5.93
C ALA A 179 19.56 11.32 6.79
N GLU A 180 18.89 10.46 7.55
CA GLU A 180 19.49 9.45 8.41
C GLU A 180 18.68 8.15 8.32
N CYS A 181 19.35 7.02 8.12
CA CYS A 181 18.72 5.71 8.11
C CYS A 181 19.26 4.88 9.27
N TRP A 182 18.35 4.49 10.15
CA TRP A 182 18.62 3.68 11.33
C TRP A 182 17.98 2.30 11.16
N LYS A 183 18.72 1.23 11.46
CA LYS A 183 18.15 -0.10 11.59
C LYS A 183 17.79 -0.33 13.05
N MET A 184 16.52 -0.61 13.31
CA MET A 184 16.03 -1.01 14.63
C MET A 184 15.88 -2.53 14.66
N THR A 185 16.45 -3.19 15.66
CA THR A 185 16.39 -4.64 15.84
C THR A 185 15.78 -4.98 17.20
N LEU A 186 14.78 -5.86 17.19
CA LEU A 186 14.12 -6.35 18.38
C LEU A 186 14.68 -7.72 18.77
N ASN A 187 14.94 -7.91 20.07
CA ASN A 187 15.28 -9.21 20.65
C ASN A 187 14.45 -9.41 21.92
N GLY A 188 13.29 -10.05 21.79
CA GLY A 188 12.32 -10.12 22.89
C GLY A 188 11.78 -8.74 23.23
N THR A 189 12.08 -8.21 24.42
CA THR A 189 11.64 -6.86 24.84
C THR A 189 12.71 -5.79 24.67
N GLU A 190 13.89 -6.13 24.15
CA GLU A 190 15.00 -5.18 24.00
C GLU A 190 15.04 -4.66 22.56
N LEU A 191 14.72 -3.38 22.39
CA LEU A 191 14.90 -2.66 21.13
C LEU A 191 16.30 -2.03 21.11
N SER A 192 17.03 -2.27 20.03
CA SER A 192 18.33 -1.66 19.77
C SER A 192 18.32 -0.98 18.41
N SER A 193 19.13 0.06 18.24
CA SER A 193 19.26 0.78 16.97
C SER A 193 20.71 1.02 16.60
N GLU A 194 20.99 0.99 15.30
CA GLU A 194 22.27 1.38 14.72
C GLU A 194 22.06 2.30 13.52
N GLU A 195 22.87 3.35 13.40
CA GLU A 195 22.89 4.20 12.22
C GLU A 195 23.61 3.46 11.10
N LEU A 196 22.92 3.25 9.98
CA LEU A 196 23.50 2.62 8.80
C LEU A 196 23.99 3.65 7.79
N TYR A 197 23.35 4.82 7.76
CA TYR A 197 23.59 5.84 6.75
C TYR A 197 23.16 7.22 7.24
N SER A 198 23.91 8.25 6.82
CA SER A 198 23.58 9.65 7.02
C SER A 198 24.13 10.47 5.85
N GLU A 199 23.37 11.48 5.42
CA GLU A 199 23.79 12.40 4.37
C GLU A 199 23.25 13.82 4.51
N ASP A 200 23.98 14.77 3.90
CA ASP A 200 23.58 16.16 3.72
C ASP A 200 23.72 16.49 2.23
N ILE A 201 22.60 16.77 1.56
CA ILE A 201 22.54 17.11 0.14
C ILE A 201 22.43 18.62 -0.12
N ASN A 202 22.44 19.46 0.92
CA ASN A 202 22.19 20.90 0.78
C ASN A 202 23.21 21.60 -0.13
N GLU A 203 24.48 21.21 -0.12
CA GLU A 203 25.48 21.81 -1.01
C GLU A 203 25.14 21.58 -2.49
N LYS A 204 24.67 20.37 -2.83
CA LYS A 204 24.27 19.99 -4.19
C LYS A 204 22.97 20.67 -4.60
N LEU A 205 21.98 20.68 -3.70
CA LEU A 205 20.73 21.43 -3.92
C LEU A 205 20.99 22.92 -4.15
N ASN A 206 21.88 23.54 -3.37
CA ASN A 206 22.26 24.95 -3.54
C ASN A 206 23.04 25.21 -4.84
N ALA A 207 23.71 24.20 -5.39
CA ALA A 207 24.34 24.25 -6.71
C ALA A 207 23.33 24.09 -7.86
N GLY A 208 22.05 23.82 -7.56
CA GLY A 208 21.00 23.54 -8.54
C GLY A 208 21.08 22.14 -9.13
N GLU A 209 21.76 21.21 -8.45
CA GLU A 209 21.75 19.81 -8.82
C GLU A 209 20.41 19.17 -8.42
N ASP A 210 19.88 18.34 -9.31
CA ASP A 210 18.74 17.49 -9.02
C ASP A 210 19.27 16.21 -8.35
N VAL A 211 19.10 16.14 -7.04
CA VAL A 211 19.68 15.08 -6.20
C VAL A 211 18.66 14.59 -5.19
N TRP A 212 18.70 13.28 -4.98
CA TRP A 212 17.85 12.59 -4.03
C TRP A 212 18.67 11.93 -2.95
N TYR A 213 17.99 11.63 -1.84
CA TYR A 213 18.55 10.74 -0.84
C TYR A 213 18.72 9.34 -1.41
N LYS A 214 19.73 8.64 -0.90
CA LYS A 214 20.02 7.25 -1.26
C LYS A 214 18.81 6.37 -0.96
N ALA A 215 18.38 5.51 -1.89
CA ALA A 215 17.23 4.65 -1.67
C ALA A 215 17.51 3.61 -0.58
N SER A 216 16.46 3.21 0.17
CA SER A 216 16.54 2.20 1.23
C SER A 216 17.17 0.88 0.77
N ASN A 217 16.82 0.39 -0.42
CA ASN A 217 17.36 -0.86 -0.98
C ASN A 217 18.88 -0.80 -1.30
N GLU A 218 19.43 0.40 -1.49
CA GLU A 218 20.86 0.61 -1.72
C GLU A 218 21.64 0.65 -0.39
N ILE A 219 20.95 0.86 0.73
CA ILE A 219 21.49 0.82 2.09
C ILE A 219 21.43 -0.61 2.61
N VAL A 220 20.25 -1.23 2.55
CA VAL A 220 20.04 -2.64 2.90
C VAL A 220 19.39 -3.34 1.70
N PRO A 221 20.09 -4.26 1.03
CA PRO A 221 19.53 -5.00 -0.11
C PRO A 221 18.20 -5.67 0.24
N GLY A 222 17.24 -5.59 -0.68
CA GLY A 222 15.89 -6.12 -0.49
C GLY A 222 14.97 -5.28 0.39
N ALA A 223 15.45 -4.20 1.02
CA ALA A 223 14.59 -3.31 1.77
C ALA A 223 13.54 -2.64 0.87
N TYR A 224 12.34 -2.45 1.41
CA TYR A 224 11.24 -1.83 0.68
C TYR A 224 10.33 -1.06 1.65
N TYR A 225 9.67 -0.04 1.11
CA TYR A 225 8.79 0.84 1.89
C TYR A 225 7.61 0.08 2.51
N LEU A 226 7.17 0.50 3.69
CA LEU A 226 5.99 -0.03 4.35
C LEU A 226 4.89 1.04 4.38
N ASP A 227 3.76 0.73 3.72
CA ASP A 227 2.55 1.54 3.83
C ASP A 227 2.00 1.51 5.27
N SER A 228 1.55 2.67 5.73
CA SER A 228 0.76 2.79 6.95
C SER A 228 -0.71 2.50 6.68
N TYR A 229 -1.39 1.95 7.67
CA TYR A 229 -2.82 1.68 7.65
C TYR A 229 -3.60 2.73 8.44
N ASP A 230 -4.77 3.12 7.92
CA ASP A 230 -5.73 3.97 8.63
C ASP A 230 -6.16 3.28 9.93
N TYR A 231 -6.08 4.00 11.05
CA TYR A 231 -6.50 3.52 12.35
C TYR A 231 -8.00 3.11 12.40
N ASN A 232 -8.84 3.63 11.50
CA ASN A 232 -10.24 3.20 11.40
C ASN A 232 -10.41 1.81 10.77
N ASN A 233 -9.36 1.27 10.15
CA ASN A 233 -9.39 0.05 9.39
C ASN A 233 -8.52 -1.01 10.06
N ALA A 234 -9.15 -1.94 10.78
CA ALA A 234 -8.46 -3.07 11.39
C ALA A 234 -8.26 -4.27 10.44
N TYR A 235 -8.76 -4.19 9.20
CA TYR A 235 -8.69 -5.30 8.24
C TYR A 235 -7.26 -5.73 7.88
N PRO A 236 -6.25 -4.83 7.78
CA PRO A 236 -4.86 -5.23 7.59
C PRO A 236 -4.31 -6.17 8.67
N ILE A 237 -4.80 -6.06 9.92
CA ILE A 237 -4.43 -6.99 11.01
C ILE A 237 -5.00 -8.39 10.72
N GLU A 238 -6.23 -8.47 10.22
CA GLU A 238 -6.89 -9.75 9.89
C GLU A 238 -6.18 -10.45 8.73
N MET A 239 -5.61 -9.66 7.80
CA MET A 239 -5.04 -10.11 6.53
C MET A 239 -3.51 -10.18 6.51
N TYR A 240 -2.84 -10.06 7.66
CA TYR A 240 -1.37 -9.97 7.71
C TYR A 240 -0.65 -11.17 7.06
N GLU A 241 -1.18 -12.38 7.20
CA GLU A 241 -0.62 -13.59 6.61
C GLU A 241 -0.74 -13.58 5.08
N THR A 242 -1.84 -13.03 4.54
CA THR A 242 -1.98 -12.81 3.09
C THR A 242 -0.98 -11.76 2.60
N ILE A 243 -0.85 -10.64 3.33
CA ILE A 243 0.14 -9.59 3.03
C ILE A 243 1.55 -10.18 2.97
N THR A 244 1.95 -10.95 3.99
CA THR A 244 3.26 -11.59 4.05
C THR A 244 3.43 -12.70 3.02
N ALA A 245 2.37 -13.42 2.65
CA ALA A 245 2.43 -14.41 1.58
C ALA A 245 2.79 -13.77 0.22
N TYR A 246 2.18 -12.63 -0.12
CA TYR A 246 2.59 -11.85 -1.30
C TYR A 246 4.00 -11.29 -1.15
N ALA A 247 4.32 -10.72 0.02
CA ALA A 247 5.64 -10.14 0.25
C ALA A 247 6.78 -11.18 0.18
N HIS A 248 6.51 -12.45 0.43
CA HIS A 248 7.49 -13.53 0.29
C HIS A 248 7.37 -14.31 -1.03
N GLY A 249 6.56 -13.84 -1.99
CA GLY A 249 6.33 -14.52 -3.27
C GLY A 249 5.68 -15.90 -3.14
N LYS A 250 5.03 -16.18 -2.00
CA LYS A 250 4.27 -17.42 -1.75
C LYS A 250 2.89 -17.37 -2.39
N GLU A 251 2.31 -16.17 -2.49
CA GLU A 251 1.12 -15.90 -3.29
C GLU A 251 1.49 -15.16 -4.57
N LYS A 252 0.94 -15.60 -5.68
CA LYS A 252 1.06 -15.01 -7.01
C LYS A 252 -0.19 -15.37 -7.83
N SER A 253 -0.46 -14.61 -8.88
CA SER A 253 -1.46 -15.04 -9.86
C SER A 253 -1.00 -16.36 -10.50
N ASP A 254 -1.79 -17.42 -10.31
CA ASP A 254 -1.61 -18.72 -10.98
C ASP A 254 -2.42 -18.78 -12.30
N SER A 255 -3.06 -17.67 -12.69
CA SER A 255 -3.92 -17.61 -13.87
C SER A 255 -3.11 -17.73 -15.16
N GLU A 256 -3.27 -18.85 -15.87
CA GLU A 256 -2.72 -19.04 -17.23
C GLU A 256 -3.44 -18.15 -18.27
N SER A 257 -4.62 -17.65 -17.93
CA SER A 257 -5.42 -16.75 -18.75
C SER A 257 -6.39 -15.94 -17.90
N TYR A 258 -6.58 -14.67 -18.26
CA TYR A 258 -7.55 -13.78 -17.63
C TYR A 258 -8.81 -13.65 -18.47
N SER A 259 -9.93 -13.34 -17.82
CA SER A 259 -11.22 -13.11 -18.49
C SER A 259 -11.94 -11.90 -17.90
N PHE A 260 -12.79 -11.27 -18.71
CA PHE A 260 -13.68 -10.23 -18.19
C PHE A 260 -14.85 -10.84 -17.44
N PRO A 261 -15.49 -10.10 -16.52
CA PRO A 261 -16.72 -10.56 -15.88
C PRO A 261 -17.75 -11.03 -16.91
N ASN A 262 -18.34 -12.20 -16.66
CA ASN A 262 -19.28 -12.86 -17.58
C ASN A 262 -18.73 -13.17 -18.99
N ASN A 263 -17.41 -13.19 -19.17
CA ASN A 263 -16.73 -13.27 -20.46
C ASN A 263 -17.12 -12.15 -21.44
N ASP A 264 -17.46 -10.97 -20.91
CA ASP A 264 -17.86 -9.80 -21.71
C ASP A 264 -16.82 -8.67 -21.61
N PRO A 265 -16.03 -8.41 -22.67
CA PRO A 265 -15.04 -7.34 -22.66
C PRO A 265 -15.65 -5.94 -22.56
N ASN A 266 -16.96 -5.79 -22.79
CA ASN A 266 -17.65 -4.50 -22.61
C ASN A 266 -18.25 -4.32 -21.22
N PHE A 267 -18.16 -5.31 -20.32
CA PHE A 267 -18.87 -5.31 -19.04
C PHE A 267 -18.79 -3.98 -18.26
N TYR A 268 -17.56 -3.50 -18.00
CA TYR A 268 -17.35 -2.24 -17.28
C TYR A 268 -17.65 -1.00 -18.13
N THR A 269 -17.44 -1.08 -19.45
CA THR A 269 -17.80 0.03 -20.35
C THR A 269 -19.31 0.24 -20.39
N ASP A 270 -20.07 -0.84 -20.47
CA ASP A 270 -21.53 -0.83 -20.46
C ASP A 270 -22.07 -0.36 -19.10
N LEU A 271 -21.42 -0.75 -17.99
CA LEU A 271 -21.74 -0.23 -16.66
C LEU A 271 -21.64 1.30 -16.62
N MET A 272 -20.49 1.85 -17.05
CA MET A 272 -20.23 3.29 -17.02
C MET A 272 -21.16 4.06 -17.97
N GLN A 273 -21.40 3.54 -19.18
CA GLN A 273 -22.25 4.20 -20.19
C GLN A 273 -23.73 4.17 -19.84
N ASN A 274 -24.20 3.11 -19.19
CA ASN A 274 -25.61 2.95 -18.81
C ASN A 274 -25.90 3.44 -17.38
N ASP A 275 -24.94 4.11 -16.74
CA ASP A 275 -25.08 4.66 -15.39
C ASP A 275 -25.50 3.60 -14.36
N GLY A 276 -24.87 2.42 -14.45
CA GLY A 276 -25.22 1.32 -13.57
C GLY A 276 -24.77 1.55 -12.13
N LEU A 277 -25.32 0.74 -11.21
CA LEU A 277 -25.10 0.90 -9.78
C LEU A 277 -23.74 0.34 -9.36
N VAL A 278 -23.03 1.11 -8.54
CA VAL A 278 -21.79 0.72 -7.87
C VAL A 278 -21.92 0.95 -6.36
N ASN A 279 -21.23 0.15 -5.56
CA ASN A 279 -21.05 0.38 -4.13
C ASN A 279 -19.69 1.04 -3.92
N ALA A 280 -19.68 2.35 -3.71
CA ALA A 280 -18.45 3.14 -3.64
C ALA A 280 -17.89 3.21 -2.23
N VAL A 281 -16.62 2.81 -2.09
CA VAL A 281 -15.92 2.60 -0.82
C VAL A 281 -14.58 3.32 -0.87
N ALA A 282 -14.23 4.01 0.20
CA ALA A 282 -12.94 4.66 0.33
C ALA A 282 -11.84 3.62 0.55
N LEU A 283 -10.78 3.69 -0.26
CA LEU A 283 -9.59 2.83 -0.14
C LEU A 283 -8.55 3.41 0.83
N ASP A 284 -8.66 4.71 1.11
CA ASP A 284 -7.85 5.45 2.07
C ASP A 284 -8.73 6.32 3.00
N GLN A 285 -8.09 7.02 3.93
CA GLN A 285 -8.76 7.85 4.94
C GLN A 285 -9.29 9.20 4.43
N TYR A 286 -8.93 9.61 3.21
CA TYR A 286 -9.29 10.90 2.64
C TYR A 286 -10.57 10.81 1.81
N MET A 287 -10.77 9.71 1.11
CA MET A 287 -11.92 9.51 0.23
C MET A 287 -13.21 9.27 1.01
N ASN A 288 -14.35 9.62 0.41
CA ASN A 288 -15.67 9.41 0.97
C ASN A 288 -16.19 8.02 0.62
N THR A 289 -16.70 7.28 1.62
CA THR A 289 -17.51 6.08 1.39
C THR A 289 -18.95 6.49 1.13
N ILE A 290 -19.37 6.46 -0.14
CA ILE A 290 -20.69 6.93 -0.59
C ILE A 290 -21.75 5.82 -0.47
N GLY A 291 -21.34 4.56 -0.60
CA GLY A 291 -22.23 3.41 -0.67
C GLY A 291 -22.84 3.23 -2.06
N LYS A 292 -24.04 2.66 -2.12
CA LYS A 292 -24.68 2.26 -3.38
C LYS A 292 -25.26 3.46 -4.16
N VAL A 293 -24.64 3.81 -5.27
CA VAL A 293 -25.01 4.95 -6.13
C VAL A 293 -24.89 4.60 -7.63
N PRO A 294 -25.57 5.33 -8.53
CA PRO A 294 -25.25 5.29 -9.96
C PRO A 294 -23.79 5.72 -10.21
N PHE A 295 -23.15 5.15 -11.23
CA PHE A 295 -21.76 5.46 -11.58
C PHE A 295 -21.52 6.97 -11.77
N SER A 296 -22.46 7.68 -12.40
CA SER A 296 -22.33 9.13 -12.67
C SER A 296 -22.19 9.98 -11.41
N ASN A 297 -22.68 9.51 -10.25
CA ASN A 297 -22.49 10.21 -8.98
C ASN A 297 -21.00 10.33 -8.61
N LEU A 298 -20.15 9.37 -8.99
CA LEU A 298 -18.71 9.46 -8.71
C LEU A 298 -18.04 10.65 -9.41
N LEU A 299 -18.70 11.22 -10.41
CA LEU A 299 -18.19 12.32 -11.23
C LEU A 299 -18.70 13.70 -10.77
N GLU A 300 -19.59 13.73 -9.77
CA GLU A 300 -20.21 14.94 -9.26
C GLU A 300 -19.35 15.61 -8.17
N GLU A 301 -19.55 16.92 -8.02
CA GLU A 301 -18.83 17.73 -7.03
C GLU A 301 -19.01 17.15 -5.63
N LYS A 302 -17.90 17.05 -4.88
CA LYS A 302 -17.88 16.66 -3.47
C LYS A 302 -18.35 15.23 -3.16
N GLN A 303 -18.57 14.38 -4.17
CA GLN A 303 -19.05 13.03 -3.90
C GLN A 303 -17.93 12.14 -3.38
N ILE A 304 -16.84 11.99 -4.15
CA ILE A 304 -15.74 11.07 -3.83
C ILE A 304 -14.76 11.65 -2.80
N TYR A 305 -14.69 12.97 -2.67
CA TYR A 305 -13.84 13.69 -1.73
C TYR A 305 -14.41 15.09 -1.51
N ASP A 306 -14.32 15.64 -0.29
CA ASP A 306 -14.96 16.92 0.09
C ASP A 306 -14.48 18.16 -0.69
N TYR A 307 -13.38 18.04 -1.40
CA TYR A 307 -12.86 19.08 -2.28
C TYR A 307 -12.78 18.64 -3.74
N ALA A 308 -13.29 17.45 -4.08
CA ALA A 308 -13.36 16.99 -5.45
C ALA A 308 -14.22 17.95 -6.28
N PRO A 309 -13.69 18.45 -7.41
CA PRO A 309 -14.45 19.26 -8.34
C PRO A 309 -15.52 18.39 -9.01
N GLY A 310 -16.59 19.01 -9.50
CA GLY A 310 -17.58 18.31 -10.32
C GLY A 310 -17.15 18.20 -11.79
N GLY A 311 -17.74 17.26 -12.51
CA GLY A 311 -17.47 17.06 -13.93
C GLY A 311 -16.17 16.32 -14.19
N LEU A 312 -15.78 15.42 -13.28
CA LEU A 312 -14.66 14.52 -13.46
C LEU A 312 -14.89 13.60 -14.66
N THR A 313 -13.80 13.18 -15.30
CA THR A 313 -13.82 12.26 -16.43
C THR A 313 -12.91 11.07 -16.22
N PRO A 314 -13.37 9.84 -16.51
CA PRO A 314 -12.51 8.66 -16.56
C PRO A 314 -11.43 8.78 -17.65
N LEU A 315 -10.20 8.48 -17.27
CA LEU A 315 -9.00 8.47 -18.11
C LEU A 315 -8.18 7.21 -17.84
N ASN A 316 -7.32 6.83 -18.79
CA ASN A 316 -6.35 5.74 -18.65
C ASN A 316 -6.97 4.42 -18.14
N ILE A 317 -8.10 4.02 -18.71
CA ILE A 317 -8.76 2.75 -18.38
C ILE A 317 -7.82 1.58 -18.72
N THR A 318 -7.55 0.74 -17.74
CA THR A 318 -6.78 -0.49 -17.84
C THR A 318 -7.46 -1.61 -17.05
N TYR A 319 -6.96 -2.84 -17.20
CA TYR A 319 -7.52 -4.03 -16.57
C TYR A 319 -6.40 -4.88 -15.95
N ALA A 320 -6.64 -5.39 -14.76
CA ALA A 320 -5.74 -6.28 -14.05
C ALA A 320 -6.53 -7.20 -13.12
N ASP A 321 -6.00 -8.38 -12.82
CA ASP A 321 -6.52 -9.29 -11.81
C ASP A 321 -5.89 -8.94 -10.46
N LEU A 322 -6.65 -8.23 -9.61
CA LEU A 322 -6.13 -7.70 -8.36
C LEU A 322 -6.26 -8.71 -7.21
N ASN A 323 -7.27 -9.57 -7.25
CA ASN A 323 -7.60 -10.52 -6.19
C ASN A 323 -7.17 -11.97 -6.51
N THR A 324 -6.53 -12.21 -7.65
CA THR A 324 -6.01 -13.50 -8.14
C THR A 324 -7.09 -14.55 -8.46
N ASP A 325 -8.29 -14.11 -8.86
CA ASP A 325 -9.39 -15.00 -9.23
C ASP A 325 -9.48 -15.28 -10.75
N GLY A 326 -8.60 -14.68 -11.56
CA GLY A 326 -8.57 -14.80 -13.02
C GLY A 326 -9.61 -13.95 -13.75
N ILE A 327 -10.37 -13.13 -13.04
CA ILE A 327 -11.32 -12.15 -13.56
C ILE A 327 -10.68 -10.76 -13.48
N TYR A 328 -10.78 -9.98 -14.55
CA TYR A 328 -10.28 -8.61 -14.52
C TYR A 328 -11.14 -7.68 -13.65
N GLU A 329 -10.47 -6.87 -12.84
CA GLU A 329 -10.92 -5.57 -12.40
C GLU A 329 -10.66 -4.50 -13.46
N CYS A 330 -11.45 -3.43 -13.42
CA CYS A 330 -11.23 -2.23 -14.22
C CYS A 330 -10.61 -1.14 -13.35
N ILE A 331 -9.45 -0.62 -13.75
CA ILE A 331 -8.79 0.50 -13.10
C ILE A 331 -8.82 1.70 -14.03
N PHE A 332 -9.21 2.86 -13.50
CA PHE A 332 -9.14 4.11 -14.24
C PHE A 332 -8.95 5.29 -13.29
N TYR A 333 -8.66 6.45 -13.86
CA TYR A 333 -8.36 7.67 -13.11
C TYR A 333 -9.39 8.73 -13.41
N LEU A 334 -9.67 9.57 -12.41
CA LEU A 334 -10.58 10.69 -12.52
C LEU A 334 -9.80 12.00 -12.48
N ASN A 335 -10.06 12.87 -13.45
CA ASN A 335 -9.47 14.22 -13.53
C ASN A 335 -10.51 15.22 -14.05
N GLU A 336 -10.25 16.51 -13.84
CA GLU A 336 -11.05 17.60 -14.37
C GLU A 336 -11.04 17.62 -15.91
N ARG A 337 -12.23 17.51 -16.51
CA ARG A 337 -12.47 17.48 -17.96
C ARG A 337 -11.79 18.58 -18.79
N ASN A 338 -11.45 19.72 -18.17
CA ASN A 338 -11.01 20.93 -18.86
C ASN A 338 -9.55 21.31 -18.61
N ASN A 339 -8.76 20.45 -17.97
CA ASN A 339 -7.34 20.74 -17.73
C ASN A 339 -6.43 19.77 -18.53
N PRO A 340 -6.26 19.98 -19.85
CA PRO A 340 -5.42 19.12 -20.70
C PRO A 340 -3.92 19.21 -20.36
N GLU A 341 -3.50 20.13 -19.49
CA GLU A 341 -2.14 20.24 -18.96
C GLU A 341 -1.98 19.46 -17.64
N ASN A 342 -3.07 19.03 -17.01
CA ASN A 342 -3.03 18.25 -15.77
C ASN A 342 -2.82 16.78 -16.11
N GLN A 343 -1.57 16.34 -16.15
CA GLN A 343 -1.22 14.92 -16.21
C GLN A 343 -1.35 14.24 -14.84
N TYR A 344 -1.64 14.98 -13.78
CA TYR A 344 -1.78 14.42 -12.44
C TYR A 344 -3.03 13.54 -12.36
N MET A 345 -2.85 12.37 -11.77
CA MET A 345 -3.91 11.43 -11.48
C MET A 345 -4.51 11.81 -10.12
N ASP A 346 -5.51 12.69 -10.13
CA ASP A 346 -6.06 13.24 -8.88
C ASP A 346 -6.73 12.16 -8.03
N TYR A 347 -7.39 11.18 -8.67
CA TYR A 347 -8.04 10.05 -8.02
C TYR A 347 -7.98 8.79 -8.89
N SER A 348 -7.86 7.60 -8.31
CA SER A 348 -8.12 6.33 -9.02
C SER A 348 -9.37 5.64 -8.50
N VAL A 349 -9.97 4.86 -9.40
CA VAL A 349 -11.14 4.03 -9.13
C VAL A 349 -10.85 2.62 -9.63
N ILE A 350 -11.09 1.64 -8.77
CA ILE A 350 -11.06 0.22 -9.10
C ILE A 350 -12.48 -0.32 -9.06
N LEU A 351 -12.97 -0.84 -10.19
CA LEU A 351 -14.25 -1.54 -10.25
C LEU A 351 -14.03 -3.05 -10.21
N SER A 352 -14.68 -3.72 -9.27
CA SER A 352 -14.66 -5.18 -9.12
C SER A 352 -16.07 -5.74 -8.97
N LEU A 353 -16.40 -6.80 -9.70
CA LEU A 353 -17.65 -7.54 -9.54
C LEU A 353 -17.52 -8.54 -8.39
N GLN A 354 -18.30 -8.36 -7.34
CA GLN A 354 -18.30 -9.27 -6.18
C GLN A 354 -19.70 -9.81 -5.94
N GLY A 355 -19.90 -11.07 -6.34
CA GLY A 355 -21.23 -11.67 -6.38
C GLY A 355 -22.10 -10.99 -7.44
N ASN A 356 -23.15 -10.28 -7.00
CA ASN A 356 -24.07 -9.57 -7.90
C ASN A 356 -23.91 -8.03 -7.86
N ASP A 357 -23.04 -7.53 -6.99
CA ASP A 357 -22.81 -6.10 -6.82
C ASP A 357 -21.44 -5.73 -7.36
N ILE A 358 -21.32 -4.50 -7.89
CA ILE A 358 -20.06 -3.95 -8.37
C ILE A 358 -19.58 -2.96 -7.33
N PHE A 359 -18.35 -3.11 -6.85
CA PHE A 359 -17.73 -2.20 -5.92
C PHE A 359 -16.84 -1.22 -6.67
N ALA A 360 -16.78 0.01 -6.18
CA ALA A 360 -15.90 1.06 -6.68
C ALA A 360 -14.98 1.51 -5.54
N TYR A 361 -13.73 1.06 -5.54
CA TYR A 361 -12.74 1.45 -4.54
C TYR A 361 -12.06 2.75 -4.97
N LEU A 362 -12.12 3.76 -4.11
CA LEU A 362 -11.71 5.13 -4.40
C LEU A 362 -10.40 5.46 -3.69
N ASN A 363 -9.38 5.90 -4.43
CA ASN A 363 -8.07 6.25 -3.89
C ASN A 363 -7.70 7.70 -4.23
N PHE A 364 -7.15 8.41 -3.26
CA PHE A 364 -6.75 9.81 -3.34
C PHE A 364 -5.32 9.96 -3.83
N CYS A 365 -5.11 10.79 -4.85
CA CYS A 365 -3.81 11.11 -5.44
C CYS A 365 -2.89 9.89 -5.62
N PRO A 366 -3.34 8.85 -6.35
CA PRO A 366 -2.47 7.75 -6.75
C PRO A 366 -1.23 8.25 -7.49
N TYR A 367 -0.10 7.56 -7.29
CA TYR A 367 1.12 7.82 -8.05
C TYR A 367 1.77 6.51 -8.49
N GLU A 368 1.27 5.96 -9.58
CA GLU A 368 1.81 4.76 -10.21
C GLU A 368 2.21 5.05 -11.66
N THR A 369 3.37 4.52 -12.03
CA THR A 369 3.91 4.60 -13.39
C THR A 369 3.36 3.49 -14.29
N SER A 370 3.03 2.34 -13.71
CA SER A 370 2.44 1.20 -14.43
C SER A 370 1.64 0.29 -13.50
N ILE A 371 0.74 -0.49 -14.09
CA ILE A 371 -0.01 -1.55 -13.42
C ILE A 371 0.23 -2.84 -14.20
N THR A 372 0.66 -3.90 -13.51
CA THR A 372 0.83 -5.22 -14.12
C THR A 372 -0.51 -5.94 -14.24
N GLU A 373 -0.60 -6.87 -15.18
CA GLU A 373 -1.83 -7.63 -15.43
C GLU A 373 -2.24 -8.49 -14.23
N ASP A 374 -1.29 -8.91 -13.40
CA ASP A 374 -1.47 -9.64 -12.15
C ASP A 374 -1.59 -8.74 -10.90
N GLY A 375 -1.81 -7.44 -11.09
CA GLY A 375 -2.33 -6.54 -10.07
C GLY A 375 -1.30 -5.87 -9.16
N TYR A 376 -0.07 -5.66 -9.64
CA TYR A 376 0.92 -4.82 -8.95
C TYR A 376 0.88 -3.39 -9.49
N PHE A 377 0.76 -2.44 -8.58
CA PHE A 377 0.87 -1.00 -8.85
C PHE A 377 2.32 -0.60 -8.63
N ILE A 378 2.99 -0.13 -9.69
CA ILE A 378 4.43 0.13 -9.69
C ILE A 378 4.68 1.62 -9.87
N THR A 379 5.47 2.17 -8.96
CA THR A 379 6.05 3.51 -9.07
C THR A 379 7.54 3.35 -9.32
N GLU A 380 7.99 3.65 -10.53
CA GLU A 380 9.42 3.69 -10.85
C GLU A 380 10.06 5.01 -10.38
N PRO A 381 11.34 5.00 -9.97
CA PRO A 381 12.07 6.22 -9.61
C PRO A 381 12.10 7.23 -10.75
N ASP A 382 11.97 8.50 -10.42
CA ASP A 382 11.89 9.62 -11.36
C ASP A 382 12.28 10.97 -10.71
N GLU A 383 11.80 12.09 -11.27
CA GLU A 383 12.07 13.44 -10.75
C GLU A 383 11.31 13.80 -9.47
N TYR A 384 10.43 12.93 -8.96
CA TYR A 384 9.65 13.13 -7.73
C TYR A 384 9.95 12.09 -6.65
N THR A 385 10.56 10.96 -7.02
CA THR A 385 10.95 9.93 -6.06
C THR A 385 12.22 9.19 -6.47
N SER A 386 13.13 8.96 -5.53
CA SER A 386 14.29 8.09 -5.74
C SER A 386 14.02 6.62 -5.47
N GLU A 387 12.87 6.29 -4.90
CA GLU A 387 12.55 4.93 -4.49
C GLU A 387 11.55 4.29 -5.43
N ARG A 388 11.75 2.99 -5.64
CA ARG A 388 10.80 2.16 -6.37
C ARG A 388 9.78 1.62 -5.39
N TYR A 389 8.50 1.93 -5.60
CA TYR A 389 7.40 1.39 -4.80
C TYR A 389 6.64 0.34 -5.59
N ILE A 390 6.35 -0.80 -4.95
CA ILE A 390 5.38 -1.76 -5.47
C ILE A 390 4.29 -1.93 -4.43
N LYS A 391 3.05 -1.78 -4.86
CA LYS A 391 1.87 -1.91 -4.03
C LYS A 391 0.87 -2.90 -4.62
N ARG A 392 0.06 -3.47 -3.75
CA ARG A 392 -1.13 -4.26 -4.09
C ARG A 392 -2.33 -3.73 -3.32
N VAL A 393 -3.51 -4.18 -3.74
CA VAL A 393 -4.78 -3.86 -3.08
C VAL A 393 -5.42 -5.15 -2.60
N LEU A 394 -5.87 -5.17 -1.36
CA LEU A 394 -6.73 -6.24 -0.84
C LEU A 394 -8.11 -5.68 -0.56
N TYR A 395 -9.14 -6.44 -0.92
CA TYR A 395 -10.52 -6.04 -0.69
C TYR A 395 -11.46 -7.23 -0.56
N ASP A 396 -12.51 -7.05 0.25
CA ASP A 396 -13.71 -7.89 0.36
C ASP A 396 -14.89 -6.98 0.69
N ARG A 397 -15.70 -6.70 -0.34
CA ARG A 397 -16.82 -5.77 -0.29
C ARG A 397 -16.43 -4.40 0.27
N GLU A 398 -16.96 -3.99 1.43
CA GLU A 398 -16.67 -2.70 2.06
C GLU A 398 -15.32 -2.67 2.80
N LYS A 399 -14.64 -3.80 2.97
CA LYS A 399 -13.31 -3.83 3.57
C LYS A 399 -12.26 -3.76 2.46
N CYS A 400 -11.34 -2.80 2.54
CA CYS A 400 -10.25 -2.69 1.58
C CYS A 400 -9.05 -1.93 2.15
N PHE A 401 -7.86 -2.12 1.57
CA PHE A 401 -6.66 -1.33 1.86
C PHE A 401 -5.57 -1.56 0.80
N ILE A 402 -4.61 -0.64 0.76
CA ILE A 402 -3.37 -0.76 -0.03
C ILE A 402 -2.24 -1.22 0.89
N TYR A 403 -1.33 -2.05 0.36
CA TYR A 403 -0.13 -2.48 1.08
C TYR A 403 1.06 -2.59 0.13
N SER A 404 2.24 -2.36 0.66
CA SER A 404 3.51 -2.50 -0.06
C SER A 404 4.02 -3.94 -0.06
N VAL A 405 4.72 -4.30 -1.14
CA VAL A 405 5.42 -5.57 -1.32
C VAL A 405 6.85 -5.30 -1.80
N PRO A 406 7.79 -6.26 -1.70
CA PRO A 406 9.19 -6.01 -2.07
C PRO A 406 9.37 -5.49 -3.48
N SER A 407 10.39 -4.64 -3.64
CA SER A 407 10.75 -4.01 -4.91
C SER A 407 11.41 -4.96 -5.92
N GLU A 408 11.77 -6.18 -5.51
CA GLU A 408 12.32 -7.24 -6.37
C GLU A 408 11.44 -8.49 -6.28
N GLY A 409 10.72 -8.77 -7.37
CA GLY A 409 9.90 -9.97 -7.59
C GLY A 409 9.93 -10.37 -9.06
#